data_AF-A0A1F3EA27-F1
#
_entry.id   AF-A0A1F3EA27-F1
#
_cell.length_a   1.000
_cell.length_b   1.000
_cell.length_c   1.000
_cell.angle_alpha   90.00
_cell.angle_beta   90.00
_cell.angle_gamma   90.00
#
_symmetry.space_group_name_H-M   'P 1'
#
loop_
_entity.id
_entity.type
_entity.pdbx_description
1 polymer ?
#
loop_
_entity_poly.entity_id
_entity_poly.type
_entity_poly.pdbx_seq_one_letter_code
_entity_poly.pdbx_strand_id
1 'polypeptide(L)'
;MRTYHREIIFSDKELTKGFRYKDIFQIKPSNFEKQPKSTNIKIYPLLLEYWSDSDENPIVADPKLQKIKDFVSRNANQLNKKQSILNLLTSITNFNFFYYGNGIKWSIPFPEEITDEFNNETSVESWDIYYYPKMADDLRITEFTEVDYESISLIKDYYYYTHPDIFSSITFPKSIEQILDSYYAVEGNKKKTIDAVLKLIKDGVEIFEKYKSLSFLSFISAIETLVDLEYYEENKMIEYSCEKCKSLSSSHFVCTECGNPIWAVSYKFKEFLKKYISDTNGSISKFNKIYNLRSKIVHSGSLMLGENNISVWEEPDKTKKEFIVHIETMQLSRLSLIKWLLSNRQEKQ
;
A
#
# COMPACT_ATOMS: atom_id res chain seq x y z
N MET A 1 6.90 27.98 3.66
CA MET A 1 6.48 28.44 2.30
C MET A 1 6.22 27.24 1.41
N ARG A 2 5.08 27.21 0.71
CA ARG A 2 4.72 26.10 -0.18
C ARG A 2 5.53 26.11 -1.47
N THR A 3 6.01 24.94 -1.84
CA THR A 3 6.59 24.64 -3.16
C THR A 3 5.74 23.58 -3.83
N TYR A 4 5.30 23.84 -5.05
CA TYR A 4 4.48 22.92 -5.85
C TYR A 4 5.36 22.02 -6.72
N HIS A 5 4.97 20.75 -6.82
CA HIS A 5 5.69 19.70 -7.52
C HIS A 5 4.73 18.97 -8.45
N ARG A 6 5.16 18.71 -9.70
CA ARG A 6 4.51 17.79 -10.63
C ARG A 6 5.50 16.70 -10.98
N GLU A 7 5.10 15.45 -10.84
CA GLU A 7 5.94 14.29 -11.13
C GLU A 7 5.17 13.24 -11.94
N ILE A 8 5.90 12.47 -12.74
CA ILE A 8 5.35 11.26 -13.37
C ILE A 8 5.49 10.12 -12.36
N ILE A 9 4.34 9.53 -12.04
CA ILE A 9 4.23 8.28 -11.30
C ILE A 9 3.55 7.24 -12.20
N PHE A 10 3.45 6.00 -11.73
CA PHE A 10 2.95 4.87 -12.49
C PHE A 10 1.87 4.14 -11.73
N SER A 11 1.01 3.46 -12.49
CA SER A 11 0.04 2.52 -11.97
C SER A 11 -0.12 1.29 -12.85
N ASP A 12 -0.62 0.20 -12.27
CA ASP A 12 -0.98 -1.04 -12.96
C ASP A 12 -2.24 -0.90 -13.84
N LYS A 13 -2.92 0.25 -13.77
CA LYS A 13 -4.08 0.60 -14.59
C LYS A 13 -3.98 2.03 -15.09
N GLU A 14 -4.59 2.28 -16.25
CA GLU A 14 -4.58 3.60 -16.87
C GLU A 14 -5.46 4.60 -16.11
N LEU A 15 -4.96 5.83 -15.94
CA LEU A 15 -5.73 6.97 -15.44
C LEU A 15 -6.26 7.77 -16.63
N THR A 16 -7.57 7.69 -16.87
CA THR A 16 -8.24 8.41 -17.97
C THR A 16 -8.93 9.71 -17.51
N LYS A 17 -9.11 9.87 -16.20
CA LYS A 17 -9.85 10.97 -15.56
C LYS A 17 -9.08 11.54 -14.38
N GLY A 18 -9.25 12.82 -14.08
CA GLY A 18 -8.55 13.50 -12.99
C GLY A 18 -9.21 13.26 -11.63
N PHE A 19 -8.40 13.37 -10.57
CA PHE A 19 -8.91 13.45 -9.19
C PHE A 19 -8.09 14.47 -8.40
N ARG A 20 -8.77 15.42 -7.77
CA ARG A 20 -8.17 16.41 -6.88
C ARG A 20 -8.72 16.22 -5.48
N TYR A 21 -7.83 16.04 -4.51
CA TYR A 21 -8.21 16.05 -3.10
C TYR A 21 -7.83 17.39 -2.48
N LYS A 22 -8.84 18.26 -2.37
CA LYS A 22 -8.74 19.60 -1.78
C LYS A 22 -7.52 20.36 -2.33
N ASP A 23 -6.82 21.07 -1.46
CA ASP A 23 -5.56 21.74 -1.74
C ASP A 23 -4.40 20.94 -1.10
N ILE A 24 -4.34 19.62 -1.37
CA ILE A 24 -3.28 18.75 -0.86
C ILE A 24 -2.55 18.04 -2.01
N PHE A 25 -3.28 17.35 -2.88
CA PHE A 25 -2.73 16.72 -4.07
C PHE A 25 -3.79 16.52 -5.14
N GLN A 26 -3.33 16.29 -6.38
CA GLN A 26 -4.17 15.79 -7.46
C GLN A 26 -3.42 14.80 -8.34
N ILE A 27 -4.16 13.87 -8.94
CA ILE A 27 -3.68 12.99 -10.00
C ILE A 27 -4.41 13.28 -11.30
N LYS A 28 -3.69 13.20 -12.42
CA LYS A 28 -4.26 13.45 -13.74
C LYS A 28 -3.62 12.59 -14.83
N PRO A 29 -4.32 12.32 -15.94
CA PRO A 29 -3.74 11.63 -17.09
C PRO A 29 -2.47 12.35 -17.57
N SER A 30 -1.44 11.59 -17.95
CA SER A 30 -0.24 12.13 -18.56
C SER A 30 -0.35 12.02 -20.08
N ASN A 31 -0.49 13.17 -20.75
CA ASN A 31 -0.71 13.26 -22.19
C ASN A 31 0.25 14.26 -22.86
N PHE A 32 1.54 14.22 -22.49
CA PHE A 32 2.52 15.11 -23.12
C PHE A 32 2.85 14.64 -24.55
N GLU A 33 3.07 15.58 -25.46
CA GLU A 33 3.27 15.31 -26.90
C GLU A 33 4.41 14.31 -27.15
N LYS A 34 5.53 14.46 -26.42
CA LYS A 34 6.74 13.64 -26.57
C LYS A 34 6.79 12.43 -25.65
N GLN A 35 5.70 12.16 -24.96
CA GLN A 35 5.65 11.08 -23.99
C GLN A 35 5.73 9.71 -24.69
N PRO A 36 6.62 8.80 -24.27
CA PRO A 36 6.74 7.50 -24.90
C PRO A 36 5.52 6.65 -24.57
N LYS A 37 5.07 5.89 -25.58
CA LYS A 37 3.95 4.95 -25.51
C LYS A 37 4.48 3.54 -25.80
N SER A 38 3.89 2.54 -25.18
CA SER A 38 4.23 1.14 -25.44
C SER A 38 2.96 0.31 -25.39
N THR A 39 2.79 -0.57 -26.38
CA THR A 39 1.73 -1.59 -26.39
C THR A 39 2.08 -2.82 -25.56
N ASN A 40 3.36 -2.99 -25.24
CA ASN A 40 3.91 -4.16 -24.54
C ASN A 40 3.96 -3.97 -23.02
N ILE A 41 4.10 -2.72 -22.55
CA ILE A 41 4.22 -2.39 -21.13
C ILE A 41 2.82 -2.16 -20.53
N LYS A 42 2.43 -3.00 -19.57
CA LYS A 42 1.17 -2.86 -18.80
C LYS A 42 1.33 -2.06 -17.51
N ILE A 43 2.08 -0.97 -17.62
CA ILE A 43 2.35 0.00 -16.54
C ILE A 43 2.12 1.37 -17.15
N TYR A 44 1.25 2.16 -16.52
CA TYR A 44 0.70 3.36 -17.13
C TYR A 44 1.20 4.61 -16.40
N PRO A 45 1.86 5.55 -17.09
CA PRO A 45 2.29 6.81 -16.51
C PRO A 45 1.09 7.73 -16.25
N LEU A 46 1.14 8.44 -15.12
CA LEU A 46 0.18 9.48 -14.76
C LEU A 46 0.88 10.60 -13.98
N LEU A 47 0.26 11.77 -13.91
CA LEU A 47 0.84 12.92 -13.23
C LEU A 47 0.31 13.01 -11.81
N LEU A 48 1.23 13.17 -10.86
CA LEU A 48 0.94 13.54 -9.48
C LEU A 48 1.37 14.98 -9.28
N GLU A 49 0.45 15.84 -8.84
CA GLU A 49 0.75 17.18 -8.37
C GLU A 49 0.50 17.26 -6.87
N TYR A 50 1.44 17.85 -6.14
CA TYR A 50 1.35 18.06 -4.69
C TYR A 50 2.22 19.25 -4.27
N TRP A 51 2.14 19.66 -3.01
CA TRP A 51 3.07 20.66 -2.46
C TRP A 51 3.75 20.16 -1.19
N SER A 52 4.92 20.73 -0.92
CA SER A 52 5.67 20.56 0.33
C SER A 52 5.84 21.91 1.02
N ASP A 53 5.79 21.94 2.35
CA ASP A 53 6.13 23.14 3.11
C ASP A 53 7.60 23.12 3.53
N SER A 54 8.33 24.20 3.28
CA SER A 54 9.71 24.37 3.76
C SER A 54 9.86 24.16 5.27
N ASP A 55 8.79 24.38 6.03
CA ASP A 55 8.80 24.28 7.48
C ASP A 55 8.72 22.82 7.96
N GLU A 56 8.34 21.89 7.07
CA GLU A 56 8.35 20.42 7.28
C GLU A 56 9.70 19.78 6.92
N ASN A 57 10.72 20.58 6.59
CA ASN A 57 12.04 20.09 6.18
C ASN A 57 12.75 19.31 7.31
N PRO A 58 13.17 18.05 7.07
CA PRO A 58 13.81 17.24 8.10
C PRO A 58 15.21 17.76 8.46
N ILE A 59 15.58 17.62 9.73
CA ILE A 59 16.91 17.98 10.22
C ILE A 59 17.93 16.98 9.66
N VAL A 60 18.95 17.49 8.96
CA VAL A 60 20.09 16.69 8.51
C VAL A 60 21.07 16.54 9.66
N ALA A 61 21.12 15.35 10.27
CA ALA A 61 22.00 15.08 11.40
C ALA A 61 23.43 14.68 10.99
N ASP A 62 23.62 14.11 9.79
CA ASP A 62 24.93 13.62 9.34
C ASP A 62 25.91 14.80 9.15
N PRO A 63 27.05 14.82 9.87
CA PRO A 63 28.08 15.86 9.72
C PRO A 63 28.63 15.99 8.29
N LYS A 64 28.69 14.90 7.52
CA LYS A 64 29.22 14.89 6.14
C LYS A 64 28.29 15.62 5.17
N LEU A 65 26.99 15.63 5.44
CA LEU A 65 25.97 16.22 4.59
C LEU A 65 25.69 17.70 4.93
N GLN A 66 26.30 18.25 5.98
CA GLN A 66 26.04 19.63 6.42
C GLN A 66 26.28 20.68 5.33
N LYS A 67 27.28 20.47 4.46
CA LYS A 67 27.58 21.38 3.35
C LYS A 67 26.47 21.46 2.30
N ILE A 68 25.64 20.42 2.20
CA ILE A 68 24.53 20.32 1.25
C ILE A 68 23.19 20.11 1.96
N LYS A 69 23.11 20.49 3.24
CA LYS A 69 21.95 20.18 4.11
C LYS A 69 20.64 20.69 3.55
N ASP A 70 20.62 21.88 2.97
CA ASP A 70 19.39 22.50 2.45
C ASP A 70 18.90 21.79 1.19
N PHE A 71 19.82 21.25 0.38
CA PHE A 71 19.47 20.42 -0.77
C PHE A 71 18.93 19.07 -0.32
N VAL A 72 19.65 18.39 0.59
CA VAL A 72 19.26 17.07 1.11
C VAL A 72 17.91 17.13 1.84
N SER A 73 17.72 18.13 2.69
CA SER A 73 16.50 18.31 3.48
C SER A 73 15.28 18.58 2.60
N ARG A 74 15.38 19.51 1.64
CA ARG A 74 14.30 19.79 0.69
C ARG A 74 13.93 18.57 -0.15
N ASN A 75 14.92 17.84 -0.67
CA ASN A 75 14.67 16.63 -1.44
C ASN A 75 14.03 15.53 -0.59
N ALA A 76 14.46 15.37 0.66
CA ALA A 76 13.87 14.40 1.58
C ALA A 76 12.40 14.75 1.90
N ASN A 77 12.09 16.02 2.12
CA ASN A 77 10.71 16.48 2.33
C ASN A 77 9.82 16.19 1.12
N GLN A 78 10.27 16.57 -0.08
CA GLN A 78 9.57 16.26 -1.34
C GLN A 78 9.31 14.75 -1.49
N LEU A 79 10.37 13.93 -1.31
CA LEU A 79 10.27 12.48 -1.44
C LEU A 79 9.32 11.86 -0.41
N ASN A 80 9.39 12.30 0.86
CA ASN A 80 8.52 11.82 1.92
C ASN A 80 7.05 12.15 1.63
N LYS A 81 6.76 13.35 1.14
CA LYS A 81 5.40 13.77 0.79
C LYS A 81 4.83 12.95 -0.36
N LYS A 82 5.61 12.76 -1.43
CA LYS A 82 5.27 11.85 -2.53
C LYS A 82 4.99 10.44 -2.01
N GLN A 83 5.91 9.88 -1.23
CA GLN A 83 5.79 8.53 -0.71
C GLN A 83 4.56 8.37 0.18
N SER A 84 4.25 9.34 1.04
CA SER A 84 3.03 9.35 1.85
C SER A 84 1.77 9.29 0.99
N ILE A 85 1.69 10.09 -0.08
CA ILE A 85 0.53 10.08 -1.00
C ILE A 85 0.42 8.72 -1.73
N LEU A 86 1.52 8.17 -2.22
CA LEU A 86 1.52 6.87 -2.90
C LEU A 86 1.14 5.72 -1.96
N ASN A 87 1.69 5.71 -0.74
CA ASN A 87 1.32 4.74 0.30
C ASN A 87 -0.19 4.83 0.59
N LEU A 88 -0.72 6.04 0.72
CA LEU A 88 -2.14 6.29 0.96
C LEU A 88 -3.01 5.76 -0.17
N LEU A 89 -2.77 6.20 -1.42
CA LEU A 89 -3.55 5.80 -2.59
C LEU A 89 -3.50 4.28 -2.80
N THR A 90 -2.32 3.64 -2.74
CA THR A 90 -2.20 2.18 -2.92
C THR A 90 -2.93 1.38 -1.85
N SER A 91 -3.01 1.91 -0.63
CA SER A 91 -3.59 1.19 0.51
C SER A 91 -5.10 1.32 0.62
N ILE A 92 -5.69 2.42 0.12
CA ILE A 92 -7.14 2.67 0.23
C ILE A 92 -7.89 2.40 -1.09
N THR A 93 -7.16 2.13 -2.17
CA THR A 93 -7.71 1.83 -3.51
C THR A 93 -7.31 0.43 -3.95
N ASN A 94 -7.85 -0.05 -5.07
CA ASN A 94 -7.48 -1.34 -5.65
C ASN A 94 -6.23 -1.28 -6.56
N PHE A 95 -5.63 -0.11 -6.73
CA PHE A 95 -4.56 0.12 -7.71
C PHE A 95 -3.22 0.26 -6.99
N ASN A 96 -2.16 -0.16 -7.66
CA ASN A 96 -0.80 0.11 -7.23
C ASN A 96 -0.35 1.45 -7.81
N PHE A 97 0.08 2.37 -6.96
CA PHE A 97 0.73 3.63 -7.34
C PHE A 97 2.19 3.62 -6.89
N PHE A 98 3.11 3.81 -7.83
CA PHE A 98 4.54 3.74 -7.58
C PHE A 98 5.35 4.66 -8.49
N TYR A 99 6.65 4.74 -8.26
CA TYR A 99 7.60 5.41 -9.16
C TYR A 99 8.82 4.50 -9.35
N TYR A 100 9.48 4.60 -10.49
CA TYR A 100 10.72 3.86 -10.71
C TYR A 100 11.82 4.34 -9.77
N GLY A 101 12.63 3.40 -9.29
CA GLY A 101 13.84 3.74 -8.55
C GLY A 101 14.89 4.39 -9.45
N ASN A 102 15.99 4.82 -8.85
CA ASN A 102 17.13 5.32 -9.61
C ASN A 102 18.22 4.25 -9.59
N GLY A 103 18.57 3.70 -10.74
CA GLY A 103 19.63 2.70 -10.85
C GLY A 103 20.03 2.42 -12.30
N ILE A 104 21.23 1.89 -12.47
CA ILE A 104 21.71 1.35 -13.74
C ILE A 104 21.50 -0.16 -13.71
N LYS A 105 20.92 -0.71 -14.77
CA LYS A 105 20.61 -2.14 -14.91
C LYS A 105 21.07 -2.64 -16.27
N TRP A 106 21.42 -3.92 -16.35
CA TRP A 106 21.52 -4.62 -17.62
C TRP A 106 20.11 -4.80 -18.19
N SER A 107 19.94 -4.43 -19.45
CA SER A 107 18.68 -4.55 -20.19
C SER A 107 18.94 -4.98 -21.62
N ILE A 108 17.96 -5.57 -22.30
CA ILE A 108 18.03 -5.83 -23.73
C ILE A 108 17.04 -4.86 -24.39
N PRO A 109 17.43 -4.10 -25.44
CA PRO A 109 16.51 -3.27 -26.19
C PRO A 109 15.33 -4.12 -26.67
N PHE A 110 14.10 -3.73 -26.32
CA PHE A 110 12.91 -4.47 -26.74
C PHE A 110 12.29 -3.77 -27.95
N PRO A 111 12.28 -4.41 -29.14
CA PRO A 111 11.72 -3.80 -30.35
C PRO A 111 10.19 -3.74 -30.27
N GLU A 112 9.58 -2.88 -31.08
CA GLU A 112 8.12 -2.84 -31.22
C GLU A 112 7.58 -4.15 -31.82
N GLU A 113 8.32 -4.73 -32.77
CA GLU A 113 8.02 -6.03 -33.39
C GLU A 113 9.20 -6.98 -33.19
N ILE A 114 8.91 -8.21 -32.73
CA ILE A 114 9.93 -9.25 -32.55
C ILE A 114 10.22 -9.86 -33.92
N THR A 115 11.44 -9.63 -34.43
CA THR A 115 11.97 -10.24 -35.65
C THR A 115 13.06 -11.25 -35.32
N ASP A 116 13.53 -12.03 -36.32
CA ASP A 116 14.64 -12.97 -36.13
C ASP A 116 15.94 -12.27 -35.67
N GLU A 117 16.08 -10.97 -35.95
CA GLU A 117 17.22 -10.14 -35.53
C GLU A 117 17.31 -9.98 -34.01
N PHE A 118 16.17 -10.06 -33.29
CA PHE A 118 16.14 -9.96 -31.83
C PHE A 118 17.00 -11.01 -31.15
N ASN A 119 17.19 -12.18 -31.78
CA ASN A 119 18.06 -13.24 -31.25
C ASN A 119 19.54 -12.85 -31.20
N ASN A 120 19.94 -11.79 -31.91
CA ASN A 120 21.31 -11.27 -31.92
C ASN A 120 21.50 -10.07 -30.98
N GLU A 121 20.46 -9.61 -30.30
CA GLU A 121 20.54 -8.51 -29.36
C GLU A 121 21.38 -8.87 -28.13
N THR A 122 22.11 -7.89 -27.60
CA THR A 122 22.96 -8.06 -26.42
C THR A 122 22.52 -7.13 -25.30
N SER A 123 22.89 -7.48 -24.06
CA SER A 123 22.57 -6.63 -22.93
C SER A 123 23.35 -5.32 -22.98
N VAL A 124 22.64 -4.21 -22.80
CA VAL A 124 23.18 -2.86 -22.67
C VAL A 124 22.94 -2.33 -21.26
N GLU A 125 23.85 -1.49 -20.79
CA GLU A 125 23.64 -0.70 -19.58
C GLU A 125 22.54 0.34 -19.83
N SER A 126 21.50 0.32 -19.01
CA SER A 126 20.37 1.24 -19.10
C SER A 126 20.08 1.86 -17.75
N TRP A 127 19.56 3.08 -17.76
CA TRP A 127 18.98 3.69 -16.58
C TRP A 127 17.55 3.19 -16.40
N ASP A 128 17.20 2.79 -15.19
CA ASP A 128 15.84 2.42 -14.79
C ASP A 128 14.97 3.66 -14.59
N ILE A 129 14.86 4.50 -15.61
CA ILE A 129 14.15 5.78 -15.55
C ILE A 129 13.17 5.93 -16.70
N TYR A 130 12.09 6.65 -16.43
CA TYR A 130 11.19 7.13 -17.46
C TYR A 130 11.58 8.53 -17.87
N TYR A 131 11.89 8.73 -19.15
CA TYR A 131 12.42 10.00 -19.65
C TYR A 131 11.96 10.27 -21.08
N TYR A 132 11.77 11.55 -21.40
CA TYR A 132 11.60 12.05 -22.76
C TYR A 132 12.09 13.50 -22.89
N PRO A 133 12.38 13.98 -24.12
CA PRO A 133 12.86 15.34 -24.33
C PRO A 133 11.87 16.40 -23.83
N LYS A 134 12.36 17.42 -23.11
CA LYS A 134 11.58 18.51 -22.48
C LYS A 134 10.73 18.13 -21.26
N MET A 135 10.86 16.91 -20.75
CA MET A 135 10.14 16.48 -19.53
C MET A 135 10.33 17.43 -18.34
N ALA A 136 11.51 18.03 -18.16
CA ALA A 136 11.75 18.98 -17.08
C ALA A 136 10.88 20.26 -17.18
N ASP A 137 10.67 20.77 -18.39
CA ASP A 137 9.81 21.94 -18.63
C ASP A 137 8.34 21.55 -18.45
N ASP A 138 7.95 20.40 -18.99
CA ASP A 138 6.59 19.85 -18.88
C ASP A 138 6.17 19.55 -17.44
N LEU A 139 7.14 19.24 -16.57
CA LEU A 139 6.91 18.96 -15.14
C LEU A 139 7.01 20.19 -14.24
N ARG A 140 7.31 21.38 -14.77
CA ARG A 140 7.40 22.58 -13.96
C ARG A 140 6.02 23.15 -13.66
N ILE A 141 5.73 23.41 -12.38
CA ILE A 141 4.51 24.09 -11.94
C ILE A 141 4.78 25.10 -10.82
N THR A 142 3.91 26.10 -10.70
CA THR A 142 3.92 27.09 -9.60
C THR A 142 2.69 27.00 -8.71
N GLU A 143 1.65 26.30 -9.18
CA GLU A 143 0.40 26.02 -8.49
C GLU A 143 -0.22 24.74 -9.07
N PHE A 144 -1.28 24.24 -8.45
CA PHE A 144 -2.04 23.14 -9.05
C PHE A 144 -2.63 23.56 -10.38
N THR A 145 -2.45 22.71 -11.39
CA THR A 145 -3.08 22.93 -12.69
C THR A 145 -4.59 22.93 -12.54
N GLU A 146 -5.26 23.84 -13.22
CA GLU A 146 -6.72 23.83 -13.30
C GLU A 146 -7.23 22.53 -13.95
N VAL A 147 -8.42 22.11 -13.53
CA VAL A 147 -8.99 20.82 -13.87
C VAL A 147 -9.60 20.90 -15.28
N ASP A 148 -8.84 20.53 -16.31
CA ASP A 148 -9.33 20.37 -17.69
C ASP A 148 -9.64 18.91 -18.04
N TYR A 149 -9.95 18.09 -17.03
CA TYR A 149 -10.19 16.66 -17.18
C TYR A 149 -11.49 16.27 -16.48
N GLU A 150 -12.21 15.32 -17.06
CA GLU A 150 -13.37 14.74 -16.38
C GLU A 150 -12.96 14.19 -15.01
N SER A 151 -13.85 14.33 -14.02
CA SER A 151 -13.64 13.76 -12.69
C SER A 151 -13.72 12.24 -12.71
N ILE A 152 -12.88 11.60 -11.91
CA ILE A 152 -12.85 10.14 -11.78
C ILE A 152 -14.21 9.56 -11.37
N SER A 153 -14.55 8.39 -11.91
CA SER A 153 -15.78 7.70 -11.56
C SER A 153 -15.73 7.16 -10.14
N LEU A 154 -16.78 7.43 -9.35
CA LEU A 154 -16.93 6.94 -7.98
C LEU A 154 -17.85 5.71 -7.90
N ILE A 155 -17.31 4.62 -7.38
CA ILE A 155 -17.95 3.30 -7.33
C ILE A 155 -18.43 3.00 -5.91
N LYS A 156 -19.61 2.38 -5.76
CA LYS A 156 -20.13 1.99 -4.44
C LYS A 156 -19.14 1.09 -3.70
N ASP A 157 -18.80 1.45 -2.46
CA ASP A 157 -17.74 0.83 -1.67
C ASP A 157 -17.81 -0.70 -1.59
N TYR A 158 -19.00 -1.26 -1.29
CA TYR A 158 -19.18 -2.71 -1.24
C TYR A 158 -18.73 -3.37 -2.54
N TYR A 159 -19.18 -2.85 -3.68
CA TYR A 159 -18.82 -3.39 -4.99
C TYR A 159 -17.32 -3.19 -5.29
N TYR A 160 -16.79 -2.01 -4.93
CA TYR A 160 -15.39 -1.66 -5.15
C TYR A 160 -14.42 -2.63 -4.47
N TYR A 161 -14.62 -2.94 -3.19
CA TYR A 161 -13.68 -3.79 -2.42
C TYR A 161 -13.95 -5.30 -2.55
N THR A 162 -15.11 -5.71 -3.05
CA THR A 162 -15.43 -7.14 -3.27
C THR A 162 -15.04 -7.63 -4.66
N HIS A 163 -14.83 -6.72 -5.61
CA HIS A 163 -14.46 -7.04 -6.99
C HIS A 163 -13.24 -6.21 -7.41
N PRO A 164 -12.04 -6.48 -6.90
CA PRO A 164 -10.85 -5.69 -7.25
C PRO A 164 -10.42 -5.82 -8.72
N ASP A 165 -10.73 -6.95 -9.38
CA ASP A 165 -10.16 -7.30 -10.69
C ASP A 165 -10.95 -6.77 -11.90
N ILE A 166 -12.15 -6.21 -11.69
CA ILE A 166 -13.08 -5.85 -12.78
C ILE A 166 -12.76 -4.48 -13.41
N PHE A 167 -11.85 -3.70 -12.81
CA PHE A 167 -11.59 -2.34 -13.25
C PHE A 167 -10.58 -2.32 -14.40
N SER A 168 -10.99 -1.76 -15.54
CA SER A 168 -10.14 -1.55 -16.71
C SER A 168 -9.27 -0.29 -16.60
N SER A 169 -9.68 0.68 -15.78
CA SER A 169 -9.01 1.94 -15.52
C SER A 169 -9.13 2.33 -14.05
N ILE A 170 -8.31 3.28 -13.61
CA ILE A 170 -8.34 3.77 -12.22
C ILE A 170 -9.70 4.39 -11.92
N THR A 171 -10.30 3.95 -10.82
CA THR A 171 -11.57 4.47 -10.26
C THR A 171 -11.48 4.54 -8.74
N PHE A 172 -12.34 5.28 -8.07
CA PHE A 172 -12.29 5.39 -6.60
C PHE A 172 -13.58 4.94 -5.93
N PRO A 173 -13.51 4.50 -4.66
CA PRO A 173 -14.70 4.24 -3.86
C PRO A 173 -15.46 5.55 -3.61
N LYS A 174 -16.78 5.49 -3.42
CA LYS A 174 -17.60 6.66 -3.11
C LYS A 174 -17.17 7.36 -1.82
N SER A 175 -16.62 6.61 -0.87
CA SER A 175 -16.10 7.15 0.39
C SER A 175 -14.68 7.70 0.31
N ILE A 176 -14.04 7.78 -0.87
CA ILE A 176 -12.62 8.18 -0.97
C ILE A 176 -12.31 9.48 -0.24
N GLU A 177 -13.12 10.52 -0.39
CA GLU A 177 -12.90 11.79 0.29
C GLU A 177 -13.08 11.69 1.81
N GLN A 178 -14.04 10.88 2.29
CA GLN A 178 -14.25 10.67 3.72
C GLN A 178 -13.08 9.91 4.34
N ILE A 179 -12.52 8.93 3.62
CA ILE A 179 -11.33 8.19 4.05
C ILE A 179 -10.12 9.12 4.15
N LEU A 180 -9.92 9.97 3.12
CA LEU A 180 -8.85 10.94 3.10
C LEU A 180 -9.02 11.99 4.22
N ASP A 181 -10.25 12.48 4.45
CA ASP A 181 -10.58 13.39 5.55
C ASP A 181 -10.17 12.78 6.90
N SER A 182 -10.58 11.54 7.16
CA SER A 182 -10.20 10.83 8.38
C SER A 182 -8.69 10.66 8.49
N TYR A 183 -7.99 10.26 7.42
CA TYR A 183 -6.53 10.09 7.44
C TYR A 183 -5.78 11.38 7.77
N TYR A 184 -6.16 12.51 7.15
CA TYR A 184 -5.51 13.80 7.39
C TYR A 184 -5.92 14.45 8.72
N ALA A 185 -6.98 13.95 9.38
CA ALA A 185 -7.34 14.34 10.74
C ALA A 185 -6.57 13.57 11.84
N VAL A 186 -5.90 12.45 11.51
CA VAL A 186 -5.09 11.72 12.49
C VAL A 186 -3.77 12.46 12.75
N GLU A 187 -3.47 12.71 14.02
CA GLU A 187 -2.26 13.42 14.46
C GLU A 187 -1.38 12.59 15.42
N GLY A 188 -0.18 13.09 15.71
CA GLY A 188 0.71 12.57 16.75
C GLY A 188 1.21 11.14 16.53
N ASN A 189 1.36 10.36 17.61
CA ASN A 189 1.86 8.99 17.55
C ASN A 189 0.91 8.05 16.78
N LYS A 190 -0.40 8.30 16.84
CA LYS A 190 -1.38 7.53 16.06
C LYS A 190 -1.11 7.66 14.56
N LYS A 191 -0.77 8.86 14.09
CA LYS A 191 -0.43 9.12 12.68
C LYS A 191 0.75 8.27 12.22
N LYS A 192 1.83 8.22 13.02
CA LYS A 192 3.01 7.39 12.72
C LYS A 192 2.65 5.91 12.58
N THR A 193 1.79 5.39 13.46
CA THR A 193 1.32 4.00 13.38
C THR A 193 0.49 3.77 12.11
N ILE A 194 -0.41 4.69 11.76
CA ILE A 194 -1.20 4.60 10.53
C ILE A 194 -0.31 4.67 9.28
N ASP A 195 0.70 5.54 9.26
CA ASP A 195 1.65 5.62 8.14
C ASP A 195 2.46 4.32 7.99
N ALA A 196 2.79 3.65 9.10
CA ALA A 196 3.40 2.32 9.07
C ALA A 196 2.45 1.26 8.49
N VAL A 197 1.17 1.27 8.87
CA VAL A 197 0.13 0.39 8.29
C VAL A 197 0.01 0.60 6.79
N LEU A 198 -0.06 1.85 6.32
CA LEU A 198 -0.09 2.18 4.89
C LEU A 198 1.13 1.64 4.15
N LYS A 199 2.33 1.78 4.74
CA LYS A 199 3.57 1.28 4.16
C LYS A 199 3.54 -0.25 4.04
N LEU A 200 3.10 -0.96 5.08
CA LEU A 200 2.98 -2.43 5.07
C LEU A 200 1.98 -2.93 4.00
N ILE A 201 0.84 -2.26 3.84
CA ILE A 201 -0.12 -2.61 2.79
C ILE A 201 0.49 -2.37 1.41
N LYS A 202 1.10 -1.20 1.18
CA LYS A 202 1.77 -0.89 -0.09
C LYS A 202 2.84 -1.93 -0.42
N ASP A 203 3.70 -2.26 0.53
CA ASP A 203 4.78 -3.23 0.32
C ASP A 203 4.23 -4.62 -0.01
N GLY A 204 3.16 -5.02 0.67
CA GLY A 204 2.42 -6.23 0.33
C GLY A 204 1.90 -6.22 -1.10
N VAL A 205 1.35 -5.10 -1.58
CA VAL A 205 0.89 -4.96 -2.98
C VAL A 205 2.05 -5.02 -3.98
N GLU A 206 3.17 -4.33 -3.71
CA GLU A 206 4.31 -4.29 -4.63
C GLU A 206 4.99 -5.65 -4.82
N ILE A 207 5.02 -6.46 -3.76
CA ILE A 207 5.63 -7.79 -3.80
C ILE A 207 4.62 -8.93 -4.02
N PHE A 208 3.35 -8.60 -4.27
CA PHE A 208 2.23 -9.54 -4.31
C PHE A 208 2.49 -10.76 -5.19
N GLU A 209 2.91 -10.53 -6.44
CA GLU A 209 3.14 -11.61 -7.42
C GLU A 209 4.46 -12.35 -7.20
N LYS A 210 5.47 -11.68 -6.64
CA LYS A 210 6.85 -12.18 -6.59
C LYS A 210 7.19 -12.92 -5.31
N TYR A 211 6.72 -12.39 -4.18
CA TYR A 211 7.03 -12.90 -2.83
C TYR A 211 5.71 -13.07 -2.07
N LYS A 212 4.91 -14.06 -2.50
CA LYS A 212 3.55 -14.31 -2.00
C LYS A 212 3.46 -14.43 -0.48
N SER A 213 4.35 -15.20 0.16
CA SER A 213 4.38 -15.36 1.61
C SER A 213 4.74 -14.06 2.32
N LEU A 214 5.73 -13.31 1.81
CA LEU A 214 6.11 -12.01 2.39
C LEU A 214 5.02 -10.96 2.18
N SER A 215 4.38 -10.95 1.02
CA SER A 215 3.23 -10.11 0.72
C SER A 215 2.08 -10.39 1.68
N PHE A 216 1.72 -11.67 1.83
CA PHE A 216 0.71 -12.13 2.77
C PHE A 216 1.04 -11.69 4.20
N LEU A 217 2.27 -11.90 4.66
CA LEU A 217 2.71 -11.46 5.99
C LEU A 217 2.64 -9.94 6.15
N SER A 218 2.97 -9.16 5.10
CA SER A 218 2.88 -7.70 5.14
C SER A 218 1.45 -7.23 5.39
N PHE A 219 0.45 -7.85 4.74
CA PHE A 219 -0.96 -7.56 4.98
C PHE A 219 -1.41 -7.94 6.39
N ILE A 220 -0.94 -9.09 6.92
CA ILE A 220 -1.25 -9.49 8.29
C ILE A 220 -0.61 -8.54 9.30
N SER A 221 0.65 -8.17 9.11
CA SER A 221 1.35 -7.21 9.96
C SER A 221 0.67 -5.84 9.95
N ALA A 222 0.10 -5.42 8.82
CA ALA A 222 -0.72 -4.20 8.76
C ALA A 222 -1.95 -4.29 9.68
N ILE A 223 -2.66 -5.43 9.67
CA ILE A 223 -3.82 -5.66 10.56
C ILE A 223 -3.37 -5.77 12.01
N GLU A 224 -2.32 -6.55 12.32
CA GLU A 224 -1.77 -6.69 13.67
C GLU A 224 -1.33 -5.33 14.24
N THR A 225 -0.76 -4.44 13.42
CA THR A 225 -0.41 -3.08 13.82
C THR A 225 -1.64 -2.23 14.17
N LEU A 226 -2.75 -2.38 13.43
CA LEU A 226 -4.03 -1.72 13.77
C LEU A 226 -4.65 -2.31 15.04
N VAL A 227 -4.54 -3.62 15.25
CA VAL A 227 -4.98 -4.30 16.47
C VAL A 227 -4.21 -3.76 17.67
N ASP A 228 -2.89 -3.62 17.56
CA ASP A 228 -2.06 -3.05 18.62
C ASP A 228 -2.37 -1.58 18.88
N LEU A 229 -2.74 -0.82 17.84
CA LEU A 229 -3.19 0.56 17.99
C LEU A 229 -4.53 0.65 18.73
N GLU A 230 -5.48 -0.23 18.41
CA GLU A 230 -6.81 -0.30 19.04
C GLU A 230 -6.71 -0.70 20.52
N TYR A 231 -5.92 -1.73 20.81
CA TYR A 231 -5.81 -2.32 22.14
C TYR A 231 -4.53 -1.88 22.88
N TYR A 232 -3.94 -0.75 22.51
CA TYR A 232 -2.65 -0.29 23.04
C TYR A 232 -2.65 -0.17 24.58
N GLU A 233 -3.72 0.37 25.16
CA GLU A 233 -3.84 0.54 26.60
C GLU A 233 -4.06 -0.81 27.32
N GLU A 234 -4.87 -1.70 26.74
CA GLU A 234 -5.12 -3.04 27.26
C GLU A 234 -3.90 -3.97 27.15
N ASN A 235 -3.01 -3.73 26.18
CA ASN A 235 -1.77 -4.49 25.98
C ASN A 235 -0.77 -4.33 27.14
N LYS A 236 -0.86 -3.25 27.93
CA LYS A 236 0.01 -3.03 29.09
C LYS A 236 -0.32 -3.90 30.31
N MET A 237 -1.48 -4.59 30.30
CA MET A 237 -1.99 -5.38 31.42
C MET A 237 -1.67 -6.88 31.33
N ILE A 238 -0.85 -7.33 30.36
CA ILE A 238 -0.58 -8.77 30.17
C ILE A 238 0.51 -9.22 31.15
N GLU A 239 0.15 -10.12 32.06
CA GLU A 239 1.09 -10.76 32.98
C GLU A 239 1.32 -12.23 32.59
N TYR A 240 2.59 -12.63 32.56
CA TYR A 240 2.98 -14.01 32.29
C TYR A 240 3.28 -14.75 33.58
N SER A 241 2.72 -15.96 33.74
CA SER A 241 3.02 -16.85 34.85
C SER A 241 4.40 -17.50 34.72
N CYS A 242 4.94 -17.60 33.51
CA CYS A 242 6.29 -18.11 33.28
C CYS A 242 6.91 -17.51 32.00
N GLU A 243 8.07 -16.89 32.13
CA GLU A 243 8.78 -16.25 31.01
C GLU A 243 9.30 -17.26 29.97
N LYS A 244 9.60 -18.49 30.38
CA LYS A 244 10.15 -19.53 29.48
C LYS A 244 9.09 -20.17 28.58
N CYS A 245 7.94 -20.53 29.13
CA CYS A 245 6.85 -21.13 28.33
C CYS A 245 5.81 -20.11 27.86
N LYS A 246 5.90 -18.85 28.31
CA LYS A 246 4.94 -17.76 28.03
C LYS A 246 3.49 -18.11 28.41
N SER A 247 3.29 -18.95 29.42
CA SER A 247 1.97 -19.17 30.00
C SER A 247 1.49 -17.90 30.69
N LEU A 248 0.20 -17.59 30.59
CA LEU A 248 -0.39 -16.39 31.19
C LEU A 248 -0.70 -16.61 32.67
N SER A 249 -0.50 -15.58 33.51
CA SER A 249 -0.99 -15.56 34.90
C SER A 249 -2.36 -14.91 34.97
N SER A 250 -2.53 -13.80 34.25
CA SER A 250 -3.77 -13.04 34.17
C SER A 250 -3.88 -12.41 32.79
N SER A 251 -5.12 -12.26 32.30
CA SER A 251 -5.43 -11.58 31.05
C SER A 251 -6.83 -11.01 31.15
N HIS A 252 -7.05 -9.83 30.57
CA HIS A 252 -8.39 -9.29 30.40
C HIS A 252 -9.25 -10.18 29.48
N PHE A 253 -8.60 -11.02 28.66
CA PHE A 253 -9.23 -11.97 27.77
C PHE A 253 -9.21 -13.36 28.38
N VAL A 254 -10.40 -13.92 28.57
CA VAL A 254 -10.62 -15.26 29.10
C VAL A 254 -11.33 -16.14 28.07
N CYS A 255 -11.03 -17.43 28.09
CA CYS A 255 -11.73 -18.40 27.27
C CYS A 255 -13.21 -18.44 27.65
N THR A 256 -14.12 -18.33 26.68
CA THR A 256 -15.57 -18.41 26.93
C THR A 256 -16.02 -19.80 27.38
N GLU A 257 -15.23 -20.84 27.12
CA GLU A 257 -15.55 -22.23 27.50
C GLU A 257 -15.01 -22.60 28.89
N CYS A 258 -13.79 -22.18 29.23
CA CYS A 258 -13.11 -22.63 30.45
C CYS A 258 -12.70 -21.52 31.42
N GLY A 259 -12.89 -20.24 31.07
CA GLY A 259 -12.58 -19.09 31.93
C GLY A 259 -11.09 -18.78 32.12
N ASN A 260 -10.18 -19.62 31.60
CA ASN A 260 -8.75 -19.40 31.73
C ASN A 260 -8.26 -18.21 30.89
N PRO A 261 -7.23 -17.47 31.34
CA PRO A 261 -6.57 -16.43 30.55
C PRO A 261 -6.09 -16.96 29.20
N ILE A 262 -6.45 -16.29 28.09
CA ILE A 262 -6.03 -16.68 26.73
C ILE A 262 -5.03 -15.71 26.13
N TRP A 263 -4.17 -16.26 25.25
CA TRP A 263 -3.13 -15.49 24.56
C TRP A 263 -3.75 -14.47 23.61
N ALA A 264 -3.54 -13.21 23.95
CA ALA A 264 -4.35 -12.11 23.48
C ALA A 264 -4.22 -11.87 21.96
N VAL A 265 -3.09 -12.19 21.33
CA VAL A 265 -2.81 -11.75 19.94
C VAL A 265 -3.82 -12.34 18.94
N SER A 266 -4.01 -13.66 18.95
CA SER A 266 -4.93 -14.31 18.00
C SER A 266 -6.39 -13.99 18.29
N TYR A 267 -6.73 -13.75 19.57
CA TYR A 267 -8.09 -13.37 19.98
C TYR A 267 -8.38 -11.92 19.60
N LYS A 268 -7.50 -10.97 19.95
CA LYS A 268 -7.58 -9.56 19.57
C LYS A 268 -7.66 -9.36 18.07
N PHE A 269 -6.87 -10.12 17.31
CA PHE A 269 -6.96 -10.12 15.85
C PHE A 269 -8.38 -10.46 15.36
N LYS A 270 -9.01 -11.50 15.93
CA LYS A 270 -10.37 -11.89 15.57
C LYS A 270 -11.41 -10.88 16.04
N GLU A 271 -11.33 -10.41 17.27
CA GLU A 271 -12.28 -9.45 17.84
C GLU A 271 -12.21 -8.10 17.10
N PHE A 272 -11.01 -7.66 16.73
CA PHE A 272 -10.82 -6.50 15.86
C PHE A 272 -11.53 -6.68 14.52
N LEU A 273 -11.31 -7.81 13.85
CA LEU A 273 -11.94 -8.08 12.56
C LEU A 273 -13.46 -8.26 12.68
N LYS A 274 -13.97 -8.83 13.78
CA LYS A 274 -15.41 -8.88 14.05
C LYS A 274 -15.99 -7.48 14.20
N LYS A 275 -15.34 -6.63 14.99
CA LYS A 275 -15.75 -5.25 15.25
C LYS A 275 -15.81 -4.41 13.97
N TYR A 276 -14.78 -4.48 13.13
CA TYR A 276 -14.64 -3.58 11.99
C TYR A 276 -15.07 -4.16 10.64
N ILE A 277 -15.05 -5.49 10.47
CA ILE A 277 -15.32 -6.16 9.19
C ILE A 277 -16.65 -6.91 9.22
N SER A 278 -16.78 -7.95 10.04
CA SER A 278 -17.97 -8.82 10.06
C SER A 278 -17.92 -9.85 11.20
N ASP A 279 -19.03 -10.03 11.90
CA ASP A 279 -19.21 -11.01 12.98
C ASP A 279 -20.03 -12.25 12.55
N THR A 280 -20.09 -12.53 11.26
CA THR A 280 -20.78 -13.75 10.77
C THR A 280 -19.92 -15.00 10.96
N ASN A 281 -20.54 -16.15 11.26
CA ASN A 281 -19.84 -17.44 11.40
C ASN A 281 -18.92 -17.77 10.22
N GLY A 282 -19.35 -17.46 8.99
CA GLY A 282 -18.53 -17.63 7.78
C GLY A 282 -17.27 -16.75 7.79
N SER A 283 -17.38 -15.51 8.24
CA SER A 283 -16.24 -14.58 8.31
C SER A 283 -15.25 -14.98 9.41
N ILE A 284 -15.75 -15.40 10.57
CA ILE A 284 -14.92 -15.88 11.69
C ILE A 284 -14.07 -17.09 11.27
N SER A 285 -14.69 -18.04 10.54
CA SER A 285 -13.97 -19.19 10.00
C SER A 285 -12.83 -18.78 9.05
N LYS A 286 -13.05 -17.77 8.20
CA LYS A 286 -12.02 -17.20 7.33
C LYS A 286 -10.89 -16.55 8.14
N PHE A 287 -11.21 -15.75 9.16
CA PHE A 287 -10.20 -15.11 10.01
C PHE A 287 -9.31 -16.14 10.69
N ASN A 288 -9.90 -17.23 11.20
CA ASN A 288 -9.16 -18.36 11.77
C ASN A 288 -8.21 -18.98 10.74
N LYS A 289 -8.69 -19.23 9.52
CA LYS A 289 -7.88 -19.82 8.45
C LYS A 289 -6.68 -18.95 8.09
N ILE A 290 -6.90 -17.64 7.96
CA ILE A 290 -5.85 -16.65 7.63
C ILE A 290 -4.80 -16.61 8.74
N TYR A 291 -5.21 -16.50 10.00
CA TYR A 291 -4.28 -16.43 11.12
C TYR A 291 -3.47 -17.75 11.28
N ASN A 292 -4.12 -18.89 11.06
CA ASN A 292 -3.45 -20.18 11.07
C ASN A 292 -2.40 -20.29 9.94
N LEU A 293 -2.69 -19.77 8.75
CA LEU A 293 -1.73 -19.74 7.65
C LEU A 293 -0.53 -18.86 8.00
N ARG A 294 -0.75 -17.66 8.56
CA ARG A 294 0.33 -16.81 9.09
C ARG A 294 1.22 -17.54 10.09
N SER A 295 0.63 -18.27 11.03
CA SER A 295 1.37 -19.06 12.02
C SER A 295 2.25 -20.13 11.35
N LYS A 296 1.75 -20.83 10.33
CA LYS A 296 2.51 -21.85 9.59
C LYS A 296 3.68 -21.24 8.81
N ILE A 297 3.47 -20.09 8.18
CA ILE A 297 4.52 -19.40 7.41
C ILE A 297 5.66 -18.97 8.36
N VAL A 298 5.32 -18.29 9.46
CA VAL A 298 6.32 -17.69 10.36
C VAL A 298 7.03 -18.74 11.21
N HIS A 299 6.33 -19.77 11.69
CA HIS A 299 6.88 -20.70 12.70
C HIS A 299 7.23 -22.09 12.16
N SER A 300 6.60 -22.52 11.06
CA SER A 300 6.79 -23.87 10.50
C SER A 300 7.59 -23.86 9.20
N GLY A 301 8.02 -22.67 8.72
CA GLY A 301 8.76 -22.52 7.45
C GLY A 301 7.94 -22.89 6.22
N SER A 302 6.61 -22.93 6.33
CA SER A 302 5.74 -23.17 5.17
C SER A 302 5.77 -21.96 4.24
N LEU A 303 5.78 -22.18 2.93
CA LEU A 303 5.67 -21.12 1.94
C LEU A 303 4.38 -21.32 1.14
N MET A 304 3.85 -20.21 0.63
CA MET A 304 2.75 -20.23 -0.31
C MET A 304 3.19 -20.90 -1.63
N LEU A 305 2.25 -21.58 -2.29
CA LEU A 305 2.52 -22.32 -3.50
C LEU A 305 3.03 -21.41 -4.63
N GLY A 306 4.05 -21.89 -5.34
CA GLY A 306 4.71 -21.18 -6.43
C GLY A 306 5.90 -20.31 -6.05
N GLU A 307 6.31 -20.23 -4.78
CA GLU A 307 7.53 -19.49 -4.37
C GLU A 307 8.82 -20.31 -4.55
N ASN A 308 8.83 -21.59 -4.17
CA ASN A 308 10.03 -22.44 -4.29
C ASN A 308 10.04 -23.34 -5.53
N ASN A 309 8.86 -23.71 -6.05
CA ASN A 309 8.73 -24.62 -7.18
C ASN A 309 7.78 -24.02 -8.21
N ILE A 310 8.06 -24.22 -9.50
CA ILE A 310 7.15 -23.92 -10.62
C ILE A 310 6.04 -25.00 -10.66
N SER A 311 5.42 -25.30 -9.51
CA SER A 311 4.36 -26.31 -9.36
C SER A 311 2.97 -25.77 -9.70
N VAL A 312 2.89 -24.57 -10.28
CA VAL A 312 1.62 -23.96 -10.75
C VAL A 312 0.89 -24.91 -11.72
N TRP A 313 1.64 -25.75 -12.44
CA TRP A 313 1.13 -26.75 -13.37
C TRP A 313 0.72 -28.08 -12.72
N GLU A 314 1.22 -28.36 -11.51
CA GLU A 314 1.01 -29.65 -10.83
C GLU A 314 -0.25 -29.64 -9.95
N GLU A 315 -0.55 -28.51 -9.29
CA GLU A 315 -1.70 -28.37 -8.39
C GLU A 315 -2.49 -27.05 -8.62
N PRO A 316 -3.14 -26.89 -9.79
CA PRO A 316 -3.79 -25.63 -10.18
C PRO A 316 -4.92 -25.22 -9.22
N ASP A 317 -5.71 -26.17 -8.72
CA ASP A 317 -6.83 -25.89 -7.82
C ASP A 317 -6.38 -25.38 -6.43
N LYS A 318 -5.30 -25.93 -5.89
CA LYS A 318 -4.74 -25.49 -4.61
C LYS A 318 -4.08 -24.12 -4.75
N THR A 319 -3.33 -23.92 -5.84
CA THR A 319 -2.73 -22.62 -6.17
C THR A 319 -3.80 -21.54 -6.28
N LYS A 320 -4.91 -21.82 -6.98
CA LYS A 320 -6.05 -20.90 -7.09
C LYS A 320 -6.68 -20.60 -5.73
N LYS A 321 -6.86 -21.60 -4.86
CA LYS A 321 -7.40 -21.41 -3.50
C LYS A 321 -6.49 -20.54 -2.63
N GLU A 322 -5.18 -20.73 -2.69
CA GLU A 322 -4.23 -19.90 -1.96
C GLU A 322 -4.15 -18.48 -2.50
N PHE A 323 -4.20 -18.31 -3.83
CA PHE A 323 -4.29 -17.00 -4.46
C PHE A 323 -5.53 -16.23 -4.01
N ILE A 324 -6.69 -16.89 -3.94
CA ILE A 324 -7.93 -16.29 -3.41
C ILE A 324 -7.72 -15.86 -1.95
N VAL A 325 -7.12 -16.71 -1.10
CA VAL A 325 -6.83 -16.34 0.30
C VAL A 325 -5.89 -15.13 0.38
N HIS A 326 -4.92 -15.02 -0.53
CA HIS A 326 -3.99 -13.89 -0.62
C HIS A 326 -4.71 -12.59 -0.99
N ILE A 327 -5.56 -12.62 -2.02
CA ILE A 327 -6.42 -11.49 -2.41
C ILE A 327 -7.38 -11.10 -1.29
N GLU A 328 -8.02 -12.08 -0.66
CA GLU A 328 -8.91 -11.84 0.49
C GLU A 328 -8.14 -11.14 1.61
N THR A 329 -6.94 -11.60 1.94
CA THR A 329 -6.10 -11.02 3.00
C THR A 329 -5.66 -9.59 2.67
N MET A 330 -5.30 -9.32 1.41
CA MET A 330 -5.04 -7.97 0.92
C MET A 330 -6.27 -7.07 1.16
N GLN A 331 -7.46 -7.48 0.70
CA GLN A 331 -8.68 -6.68 0.86
C GLN A 331 -9.08 -6.51 2.33
N LEU A 332 -8.88 -7.54 3.15
CA LEU A 332 -9.08 -7.49 4.60
C LEU A 332 -8.20 -6.43 5.27
N SER A 333 -6.94 -6.31 4.87
CA SER A 333 -6.03 -5.29 5.40
C SER A 333 -6.46 -3.87 5.03
N ARG A 334 -6.87 -3.66 3.77
CA ARG A 334 -7.41 -2.38 3.28
C ARG A 334 -8.68 -1.99 4.03
N LEU A 335 -9.65 -2.89 4.07
CA LEU A 335 -10.92 -2.66 4.75
C LEU A 335 -10.73 -2.42 6.24
N SER A 336 -9.79 -3.13 6.90
CA SER A 336 -9.46 -2.92 8.30
C SER A 336 -9.00 -1.49 8.56
N LEU A 337 -8.06 -0.99 7.76
CA LEU A 337 -7.59 0.39 7.82
C LEU A 337 -8.73 1.38 7.58
N ILE A 338 -9.49 1.20 6.50
CA ILE A 338 -10.58 2.10 6.10
C ILE A 338 -11.65 2.18 7.19
N LYS A 339 -12.10 1.04 7.70
CA LYS A 339 -13.15 0.98 8.73
C LYS A 339 -12.66 1.56 10.04
N TRP A 340 -11.40 1.35 10.40
CA TRP A 340 -10.80 1.99 11.56
C TRP A 340 -10.76 3.51 11.42
N LEU A 341 -10.30 4.04 10.27
CA LEU A 341 -10.25 5.48 9.97
C LEU A 341 -11.64 6.14 10.01
N LEU A 342 -12.64 5.48 9.42
CA LEU A 342 -14.00 6.01 9.39
C LEU A 342 -14.69 5.96 10.76
N SER A 343 -14.41 4.94 11.58
CA SER A 343 -15.00 4.80 12.92
C SER A 343 -14.36 5.72 13.95
N ASN A 344 -13.08 6.09 13.76
CA ASN A 344 -12.33 7.00 14.64
C ASN A 344 -12.26 8.42 14.07
N ARG A 345 -13.18 8.78 13.18
CA ARG A 345 -13.27 10.15 12.66
C ARG A 345 -13.54 11.09 13.84
N GLN A 346 -12.60 11.99 14.11
CA GLN A 346 -12.88 13.12 14.98
C GLN A 346 -13.89 13.99 14.24
N GLU A 347 -15.14 14.00 14.69
CA GLU A 347 -16.07 15.04 14.26
C GLU A 347 -15.46 16.37 14.73
N LYS A 348 -14.93 17.14 13.77
CA LYS A 348 -14.59 18.54 14.04
C LYS A 348 -15.91 19.24 14.35
N GLN A 349 -16.11 19.59 15.63
CA GLN A 349 -17.13 20.55 16.06
C GLN A 349 -16.89 21.90 15.42
#